data_AF-A0AAE1UN12-F1
#
_entry.id   AF-A0AAE1UN12-F1
#
_cell.length_a   1.000
_cell.length_b   1.000
_cell.length_c   1.000
_cell.angle_alpha   90.00
_cell.angle_beta   90.00
_cell.angle_gamma   90.00
#
_symmetry.space_group_name_H-M   'P 1'
#
loop_
_entity.id
_entity.type
_entity.pdbx_description
1 polymer ?
#
loop_
_entity_poly.entity_id
_entity_poly.type
_entity_poly.pdbx_seq_one_letter_code
_entity_poly.pdbx_strand_id
1 'polypeptide(L)'
;MSDAEYDEDSSSTNQGFYDNERESDEDTEDASETDMIKNEPDCVEIKEEIYQEKLSLLKDQLKQLNEGTHPEYLKKLKNLEFQYEERIFSNDAYLAVETERIEQEYINEKKAAIRDFEDRKICLKESLLADLEEKRKNVENERISLEFNSDSYEPKPATTRKLRRRPNDPTPAPEKRKRGKCHGFRQVGSAALSICCVAEGSCEAYFEQGIHCWDMAGGAIILTEAGGYVCDTSGEPFDLMSRRILVASTPELAKKIFPNLKTLSEIERD
;
A
#
# COMPACT_ATOMS: atom_id res chain seq x y z
N MET A 1 -30.53 -0.05 7.50
CA MET A 1 -31.84 -0.18 6.82
C MET A 1 -32.12 1.13 6.10
N SER A 2 -31.69 1.17 4.85
CA SER A 2 -32.18 2.02 3.76
C SER A 2 -31.25 1.70 2.59
N ASP A 3 -31.64 0.64 1.88
CA ASP A 3 -30.98 0.13 0.69
C ASP A 3 -31.08 1.17 -0.43
N ALA A 4 -29.97 1.45 -1.11
CA ALA A 4 -29.94 2.25 -2.33
C ALA A 4 -29.46 1.34 -3.46
N GLU A 5 -30.40 1.01 -4.34
CA GLU A 5 -30.21 0.28 -5.58
C GLU A 5 -29.26 1.06 -6.51
N TYR A 6 -28.31 0.33 -7.10
CA TYR A 6 -27.48 0.79 -8.20
C TYR A 6 -28.26 0.59 -9.50
N ASP A 7 -28.59 1.68 -10.20
CA ASP A 7 -29.14 1.62 -11.56
C ASP A 7 -28.01 1.65 -12.60
N GLU A 8 -28.11 0.71 -13.54
CA GLU A 8 -27.19 0.44 -14.66
C GLU A 8 -27.27 1.49 -15.79
N ASP A 9 -26.13 1.60 -16.45
CA ASP A 9 -25.77 2.30 -17.69
C ASP A 9 -26.87 2.68 -18.70
N SER A 10 -26.80 3.93 -19.16
CA SER A 10 -27.22 4.31 -20.52
C SER A 10 -26.35 5.46 -21.04
N SER A 11 -25.35 5.11 -21.85
CA SER A 11 -24.75 6.06 -22.80
C SER A 11 -24.60 5.40 -24.16
N SER A 12 -25.20 6.03 -25.17
CA SER A 12 -25.27 5.51 -26.53
C SER A 12 -23.89 5.52 -27.18
N THR A 13 -23.35 4.33 -27.40
CA THR A 13 -22.14 4.15 -28.21
C THR A 13 -22.55 4.19 -29.68
N ASN A 14 -22.03 5.20 -30.40
CA ASN A 14 -22.22 5.39 -31.83
C ASN A 14 -21.39 4.31 -32.58
N GLN A 15 -22.04 3.20 -32.93
CA GLN A 15 -21.43 2.08 -33.64
C GLN A 15 -21.29 2.42 -35.14
N GLY A 16 -20.15 2.99 -35.53
CA GLY A 16 -19.78 3.19 -36.94
C GLY A 16 -19.33 1.88 -37.58
N PHE A 17 -20.16 1.36 -38.48
CA PHE A 17 -19.96 0.19 -39.33
C PHE A 17 -18.77 0.42 -40.28
N TYR A 18 -17.72 -0.41 -40.21
CA TYR A 18 -16.66 -0.48 -41.22
C TYR A 18 -16.82 -1.80 -41.97
N ASP A 19 -17.51 -1.77 -43.11
CA ASP A 19 -17.45 -2.84 -44.10
C ASP A 19 -16.23 -2.61 -45.00
N ASN A 20 -15.36 -3.60 -45.01
CA ASN A 20 -14.14 -3.67 -45.78
C ASN A 20 -14.23 -4.99 -46.57
N GLU A 21 -14.81 -4.95 -47.76
CA GLU A 21 -14.81 -6.08 -48.68
C GLU A 21 -13.94 -5.76 -49.90
N ARG A 22 -12.88 -6.56 -50.05
CA ARG A 22 -12.04 -6.65 -51.25
C ARG A 22 -12.43 -7.88 -52.06
N GLU A 23 -12.36 -7.66 -53.37
CA GLU A 23 -11.94 -8.59 -54.44
C GLU A 23 -12.84 -9.80 -54.73
N SER A 24 -13.65 -9.64 -55.79
CA SER A 24 -14.22 -10.69 -56.61
C SER A 24 -13.62 -10.58 -58.01
N ASP A 25 -12.66 -11.46 -58.35
CA ASP A 25 -12.22 -11.73 -59.71
C ASP A 25 -13.06 -12.89 -60.28
N GLU A 26 -13.75 -12.68 -61.41
CA GLU A 26 -13.80 -13.64 -62.54
C GLU A 26 -14.66 -13.11 -63.70
N ASP A 27 -14.04 -13.10 -64.88
CA ASP A 27 -14.52 -12.60 -66.16
C ASP A 27 -15.72 -13.36 -66.74
N THR A 28 -16.64 -12.65 -67.39
CA THR A 28 -17.36 -13.18 -68.57
C THR A 28 -17.76 -12.02 -69.49
N GLU A 29 -17.12 -11.94 -70.65
CA GLU A 29 -17.47 -11.04 -71.76
C GLU A 29 -18.83 -11.42 -72.37
N ASP A 30 -19.67 -10.43 -72.70
CA ASP A 30 -20.36 -10.43 -74.00
C ASP A 30 -20.83 -9.01 -74.38
N ALA A 31 -20.69 -8.70 -75.66
CA ALA A 31 -20.88 -7.39 -76.26
C ALA A 31 -22.33 -7.16 -76.69
N SER A 32 -22.82 -5.92 -76.61
CA SER A 32 -23.67 -5.34 -77.66
C SER A 32 -23.93 -3.85 -77.43
N GLU A 33 -23.44 -3.07 -78.41
CA GLU A 33 -24.11 -1.99 -79.13
C GLU A 33 -24.91 -0.89 -78.38
N THR A 34 -24.45 0.33 -78.65
CA THR A 34 -25.26 1.53 -78.96
C THR A 34 -26.14 2.09 -77.84
N ASP A 35 -25.67 3.12 -77.16
CA ASP A 35 -25.95 4.52 -77.53
C ASP A 35 -25.52 5.47 -76.41
N MET A 36 -24.77 6.50 -76.79
CA MET A 36 -24.51 7.72 -76.02
C MET A 36 -23.67 7.61 -74.72
N ILE A 37 -22.35 7.69 -74.86
CA ILE A 37 -21.48 8.30 -73.83
C ILE A 37 -20.66 9.42 -74.48
N LYS A 38 -21.37 10.46 -74.94
CA LYS A 38 -20.80 11.81 -74.95
C LYS A 38 -21.15 12.39 -73.59
N ASN A 39 -20.36 12.10 -72.54
CA ASN A 39 -20.42 12.73 -71.21
C ASN A 39 -19.26 12.29 -70.27
N GLU A 40 -18.09 11.91 -70.80
CA GLU A 40 -16.89 11.72 -69.95
C GLU A 40 -16.16 13.02 -69.52
N PRO A 41 -16.07 14.11 -70.31
CA PRO A 41 -15.38 15.32 -69.85
C PRO A 41 -16.12 16.00 -68.69
N ASP A 42 -17.45 16.00 -68.72
CA ASP A 42 -18.30 16.64 -67.69
C ASP A 42 -18.11 15.99 -66.31
N CYS A 43 -17.89 14.67 -66.21
CA CYS A 43 -17.66 14.00 -64.92
C CYS A 43 -16.28 14.34 -64.32
N VAL A 44 -15.28 14.60 -65.15
CA VAL A 44 -13.93 14.97 -64.72
C VAL A 44 -13.89 16.44 -64.27
N GLU A 45 -14.53 17.34 -65.01
CA GLU A 45 -14.69 18.75 -64.62
C GLU A 45 -15.46 18.90 -63.30
N ILE A 46 -16.57 18.17 -63.12
CA ILE A 46 -17.34 18.19 -61.87
C ILE A 46 -16.49 17.70 -60.68
N LYS A 47 -15.68 16.65 -60.88
CA LYS A 47 -14.76 16.17 -59.83
C LYS A 47 -13.72 17.22 -59.49
N GLU A 48 -13.14 17.87 -60.49
CA GLU A 48 -12.13 18.90 -60.31
C GLU A 48 -12.69 20.15 -59.59
N GLU A 49 -13.93 20.55 -59.91
CA GLU A 49 -14.66 21.60 -59.19
C GLU A 49 -14.86 21.22 -57.70
N ILE A 50 -15.31 20.00 -57.42
CA ILE A 50 -15.47 19.51 -56.04
C ILE A 50 -14.13 19.50 -55.28
N TYR A 51 -13.02 19.15 -55.94
CA TYR A 51 -11.69 19.21 -55.34
C TYR A 51 -11.26 20.64 -55.02
N GLN A 52 -11.48 21.58 -55.95
CA GLN A 52 -11.15 22.99 -55.73
C GLN A 52 -12.00 23.61 -54.61
N GLU A 53 -13.29 23.27 -54.52
CA GLU A 53 -14.18 23.67 -53.42
C GLU A 53 -13.75 23.09 -52.07
N LYS A 54 -13.35 21.82 -52.02
CA LYS A 54 -12.79 21.23 -50.79
C LYS A 54 -11.50 21.92 -50.38
N LEU A 55 -10.65 22.26 -51.34
CA LEU A 55 -9.35 22.89 -51.10
C LEU A 55 -9.50 24.34 -50.63
N SER A 56 -10.50 25.08 -51.15
CA SER A 56 -10.84 26.42 -50.65
C SER A 56 -11.41 26.37 -49.23
N LEU A 57 -12.33 25.44 -48.96
CA LEU A 57 -12.89 25.24 -47.61
C LEU A 57 -11.81 24.92 -46.57
N LEU A 58 -10.88 24.02 -46.91
CA LEU A 58 -9.76 23.68 -46.02
C LEU A 58 -8.82 24.86 -45.78
N LYS A 59 -8.56 25.69 -46.80
CA LYS A 59 -7.77 26.92 -46.65
C LYS A 59 -8.47 27.94 -45.73
N ASP A 60 -9.78 28.07 -45.85
CA ASP A 60 -10.58 28.96 -45.00
C ASP A 60 -10.61 28.47 -43.55
N GLN A 61 -10.76 27.16 -43.32
CA GLN A 61 -10.65 26.57 -41.98
C GLN A 61 -9.25 26.80 -41.37
N LEU A 62 -8.20 26.65 -42.17
CA LEU A 62 -6.82 26.88 -41.73
C LEU A 62 -6.57 28.36 -41.40
N LYS A 63 -7.16 29.28 -42.17
CA LYS A 63 -7.15 30.72 -41.87
C LYS A 63 -7.90 31.03 -40.57
N GLN A 64 -9.09 30.46 -40.37
CA GLN A 64 -9.86 30.61 -39.14
C GLN A 64 -9.14 30.02 -37.91
N LEU A 65 -8.37 28.93 -38.09
CA LEU A 65 -7.53 28.37 -37.02
C LEU A 65 -6.35 29.29 -36.69
N ASN A 66 -5.67 29.84 -37.70
CA ASN A 66 -4.58 30.79 -37.49
C ASN A 66 -5.05 32.11 -36.84
N GLU A 67 -6.27 32.54 -37.15
CA GLU A 67 -6.93 33.70 -36.53
C GLU A 67 -7.60 33.36 -35.18
N GLY A 68 -7.63 32.08 -34.79
CA GLY A 68 -8.24 31.61 -33.54
C GLY A 68 -9.77 31.68 -33.50
N THR A 69 -10.43 31.91 -34.63
CA THR A 69 -11.89 32.09 -34.76
C THR A 69 -12.64 30.80 -35.11
N HIS A 70 -11.93 29.69 -35.33
CA HIS A 70 -12.55 28.43 -35.73
C HIS A 70 -13.54 27.90 -34.66
N PRO A 71 -14.80 27.61 -35.01
CA PRO A 71 -15.86 27.33 -34.04
C PRO A 71 -15.64 26.05 -33.23
N GLU A 72 -15.11 24.99 -33.85
CA GLU A 72 -14.80 23.74 -33.13
C GLU A 72 -13.64 23.91 -32.14
N TYR A 73 -12.68 24.76 -32.48
CA TYR A 73 -11.55 25.06 -31.61
C TYR A 73 -12.02 25.82 -30.37
N LEU A 74 -12.85 26.86 -30.56
CA LEU A 74 -13.46 27.61 -29.46
C LEU A 74 -14.35 26.73 -28.58
N LYS A 75 -15.11 25.80 -29.16
CA LYS A 75 -15.92 24.85 -28.39
C LYS A 75 -15.06 23.93 -27.52
N LYS A 76 -13.95 23.40 -28.07
CA LYS A 76 -12.99 22.59 -27.32
C LYS A 76 -12.29 23.40 -26.22
N LEU A 77 -11.91 24.64 -26.52
CA LEU A 77 -11.27 25.54 -25.55
C LEU A 77 -12.20 25.84 -24.38
N LYS A 78 -13.46 26.17 -24.63
CA LYS A 78 -14.48 26.35 -23.57
C LYS A 78 -14.70 25.10 -22.73
N ASN A 79 -14.71 23.93 -23.36
CA ASN A 79 -14.86 22.67 -22.62
C ASN A 79 -13.64 22.40 -21.73
N LEU A 80 -12.43 22.73 -22.21
CA LEU A 80 -11.20 22.60 -21.43
C LEU A 80 -11.17 23.57 -20.26
N GLU A 81 -11.58 24.83 -20.46
CA GLU A 81 -11.73 25.84 -19.40
C GLU A 81 -12.72 25.37 -18.33
N PHE A 82 -13.90 24.87 -18.75
CA PHE A 82 -14.88 24.32 -17.83
C PHE A 82 -14.32 23.14 -17.02
N GLN A 83 -13.62 22.20 -17.65
CA GLN A 83 -12.98 21.09 -16.94
C GLN A 83 -11.90 21.55 -15.96
N TYR A 84 -11.16 22.62 -16.29
CA TYR A 84 -10.16 23.19 -15.41
C TYR A 84 -10.80 23.84 -14.19
N GLU A 85 -11.88 24.61 -14.37
CA GLU A 85 -12.64 25.22 -13.27
C GLU A 85 -13.25 24.16 -12.35
N GLU A 86 -13.88 23.12 -12.91
CA GLU A 86 -14.42 21.99 -12.15
C GLU A 86 -13.33 21.28 -11.34
N ARG A 87 -12.12 21.11 -11.90
CA ARG A 87 -11.00 20.52 -11.17
C ARG A 87 -10.53 21.38 -10.01
N ILE A 88 -10.45 22.70 -10.20
CA ILE A 88 -10.10 23.62 -9.10
C ILE A 88 -11.16 23.49 -8.01
N PHE A 89 -12.45 23.57 -8.37
CA PHE A 89 -13.54 23.46 -7.41
C PHE A 89 -13.51 22.15 -6.63
N SER A 90 -13.34 21.02 -7.34
CA SER A 90 -13.23 19.71 -6.71
C SER A 90 -12.02 19.61 -5.77
N ASN A 91 -10.88 20.19 -6.15
CA ASN A 91 -9.68 20.20 -5.32
C ASN A 91 -9.85 21.06 -4.06
N ASP A 92 -10.45 22.24 -4.19
CA ASP A 92 -10.76 23.11 -3.06
C ASP A 92 -11.72 22.44 -2.06
N ALA A 93 -12.75 21.75 -2.58
CA ALA A 93 -13.66 20.97 -1.75
C ALA A 93 -12.96 19.81 -1.04
N TYR A 94 -12.07 19.10 -1.75
CA TYR A 94 -11.28 18.01 -1.18
C TYR A 94 -10.36 18.50 -0.06
N LEU A 95 -9.64 19.60 -0.29
CA LEU A 95 -8.76 20.21 0.70
C LEU A 95 -9.52 20.61 1.97
N ALA A 96 -10.72 21.18 1.83
CA ALA A 96 -11.55 21.56 2.97
C ALA A 96 -11.96 20.35 3.82
N VAL A 97 -12.45 19.29 3.18
CA VAL A 97 -12.86 18.05 3.86
C VAL A 97 -11.68 17.37 4.55
N GLU A 98 -10.53 17.30 3.88
CA GLU A 98 -9.34 16.66 4.44
C GLU A 98 -8.79 17.44 5.63
N THR A 99 -8.82 18.78 5.57
CA THR A 99 -8.42 19.63 6.70
C THR A 99 -9.33 19.38 7.92
N GLU A 100 -10.65 19.34 7.71
CA GLU A 100 -11.60 19.07 8.79
C GLU A 100 -11.38 17.67 9.41
N ARG A 101 -11.11 16.67 8.57
CA ARG A 101 -10.81 15.32 9.03
C ARG A 101 -9.57 15.28 9.93
N ILE A 102 -8.47 15.91 9.49
CA ILE A 102 -7.22 15.98 10.26
C ILE A 102 -7.46 16.68 11.61
N GLU A 103 -8.25 17.75 11.65
CA GLU A 103 -8.61 18.43 12.89
C GLU A 103 -9.40 17.51 13.85
N GLN A 104 -10.36 16.74 13.33
CA GLN A 104 -11.12 15.79 14.12
C GLN A 104 -10.24 14.66 14.67
N GLU A 105 -9.34 14.11 13.85
CA GLU A 105 -8.37 13.09 14.26
C GLU A 105 -7.44 13.64 15.37
N TYR A 106 -6.93 14.85 15.21
CA TYR A 106 -6.12 15.52 16.24
C TYR A 106 -6.88 15.69 17.57
N ILE A 107 -8.14 16.12 17.52
CA ILE A 107 -8.99 16.27 18.71
C ILE A 107 -9.20 14.90 19.39
N ASN A 108 -9.44 13.86 18.60
CA ASN A 108 -9.67 12.52 19.12
C ASN A 108 -8.42 11.93 19.75
N GLU A 109 -7.26 12.10 19.13
CA GLU A 109 -5.97 11.67 19.65
C GLU A 109 -5.63 12.38 20.97
N LYS A 110 -5.85 13.70 21.03
CA LYS A 110 -5.66 14.47 22.27
C LYS A 110 -6.58 13.95 23.39
N LYS A 111 -7.84 13.62 23.08
CA LYS A 111 -8.78 13.03 24.04
C LYS A 111 -8.38 11.62 24.45
N ALA A 112 -7.81 10.83 23.56
CA ALA A 112 -7.31 9.48 23.85
C ALA A 112 -6.09 9.55 24.78
N ALA A 113 -5.12 10.43 24.47
CA ALA A 113 -3.93 10.63 25.31
C ALA A 113 -4.26 11.06 26.75
N ILE A 114 -5.28 11.92 26.92
CA ILE A 114 -5.76 12.31 28.26
C ILE A 114 -6.36 11.12 28.99
N ARG A 115 -7.23 10.34 28.33
CA ARG A 115 -7.84 9.13 28.91
C ARG A 115 -6.77 8.11 29.33
N ASP A 116 -5.82 7.81 28.44
CA ASP A 116 -4.70 6.91 28.73
C ASP A 116 -3.86 7.38 29.92
N PHE A 117 -3.65 8.69 30.07
CA PHE A 117 -2.95 9.25 31.22
C PHE A 117 -3.73 9.04 32.52
N GLU A 118 -5.04 9.30 32.50
CA GLU A 118 -5.92 9.11 33.65
C GLU A 118 -6.01 7.63 34.05
N ASP A 119 -6.14 6.74 33.07
CA ASP A 119 -6.17 5.29 33.29
C ASP A 119 -4.85 4.79 33.88
N ARG A 120 -3.70 5.20 33.34
CA ARG A 120 -2.38 4.87 33.92
C ARG A 120 -2.23 5.38 35.34
N LYS A 121 -2.73 6.58 35.63
CA LYS A 121 -2.71 7.14 36.98
C LYS A 121 -3.57 6.32 37.94
N ILE A 122 -4.72 5.82 37.51
CA ILE A 122 -5.58 4.93 38.29
C ILE A 122 -4.88 3.59 38.52
N CYS A 123 -4.41 2.93 37.46
CA CYS A 123 -3.69 1.65 37.57
C CYS A 123 -2.47 1.75 38.50
N LEU A 124 -1.71 2.84 38.43
CA LEU A 124 -0.56 3.03 39.32
C LEU A 124 -0.97 3.17 40.79
N LYS A 125 -2.07 3.89 41.06
CA LYS A 125 -2.61 4.00 42.43
C LYS A 125 -3.09 2.65 42.94
N GLU A 126 -3.81 1.89 42.12
CA GLU A 126 -4.29 0.55 42.49
C GLU A 126 -3.14 -0.42 42.74
N SER A 127 -2.09 -0.39 41.91
CA SER A 127 -0.88 -1.19 42.12
C SER A 127 -0.20 -0.84 43.44
N LEU A 128 -0.06 0.46 43.76
CA LEU A 128 0.53 0.90 45.03
C LEU A 128 -0.32 0.49 46.23
N LEU A 129 -1.64 0.54 46.12
CA LEU A 129 -2.53 0.07 47.18
C LEU A 129 -2.37 -1.44 47.40
N ALA A 130 -2.33 -2.23 46.32
CA ALA A 130 -2.11 -3.67 46.40
C ALA A 130 -0.76 -4.01 47.05
N ASP A 131 0.33 -3.33 46.67
CA ASP A 131 1.65 -3.52 47.28
C ASP A 131 1.66 -3.21 48.78
N LEU A 132 0.93 -2.17 49.20
CA LEU A 132 0.82 -1.80 50.62
C LEU A 132 -0.03 -2.80 51.40
N GLU A 133 -1.11 -3.32 50.81
CA GLU A 133 -1.92 -4.36 51.42
C GLU A 133 -1.14 -5.68 51.58
N GLU A 134 -0.34 -6.05 50.58
CA GLU A 134 0.54 -7.22 50.65
C GLU A 134 1.60 -7.04 51.74
N LYS A 135 2.25 -5.87 51.80
CA LYS A 135 3.21 -5.56 52.89
C LYS A 135 2.56 -5.61 54.27
N ARG A 136 1.35 -5.07 54.42
CA ARG A 136 0.58 -5.15 55.67
C ARG A 136 0.34 -6.61 56.05
N LYS A 137 -0.09 -7.43 55.10
CA LYS A 137 -0.34 -8.87 55.33
C LYS A 137 0.95 -9.61 55.70
N ASN A 138 2.08 -9.29 55.06
CA ASN A 138 3.37 -9.89 55.37
C ASN A 138 3.82 -9.54 56.80
N VAL A 139 3.70 -8.27 57.20
CA VAL A 139 4.00 -7.83 58.57
C VAL A 139 3.10 -8.53 59.59
N GLU A 140 1.80 -8.68 59.30
CA GLU A 140 0.88 -9.40 60.18
C GLU A 140 1.23 -10.91 60.27
N ASN A 141 1.58 -11.55 59.16
CA ASN A 141 2.03 -12.94 59.14
C ASN A 141 3.33 -13.13 59.93
N GLU A 142 4.29 -12.21 59.78
CA GLU A 142 5.53 -12.19 60.56
C GLU A 142 5.26 -12.01 62.06
N ARG A 143 4.34 -11.11 62.42
CA ARG A 143 3.90 -10.91 63.80
C ARG A 143 3.30 -12.18 64.39
N ILE A 144 2.33 -12.80 63.71
CA ILE A 144 1.71 -14.06 64.15
C ILE A 144 2.77 -15.16 64.29
N SER A 145 3.71 -15.24 63.35
CA SER A 145 4.83 -16.20 63.40
C SER A 145 5.71 -15.97 64.62
N LEU A 146 5.97 -14.71 65.01
CA LEU A 146 6.73 -14.38 66.22
C LEU A 146 5.97 -14.71 67.50
N GLU A 147 4.66 -14.41 67.56
CA GLU A 147 3.82 -14.76 68.72
C GLU A 147 3.75 -16.28 68.93
N PHE A 148 3.64 -17.06 67.86
CA PHE A 148 3.61 -18.52 67.94
C PHE A 148 4.97 -19.14 68.32
N ASN A 149 6.08 -18.49 67.96
CA ASN A 149 7.43 -18.91 68.35
C ASN A 149 7.83 -18.49 69.77
N SER A 150 6.96 -17.80 70.52
CA SER A 150 7.27 -17.28 71.86
C SER A 150 7.33 -18.35 72.96
N ASP A 151 6.71 -19.53 72.77
CA ASP A 151 6.68 -20.61 73.77
C ASP A 151 7.43 -21.86 73.29
N SER A 152 8.75 -21.75 73.08
CA SER A 152 9.75 -22.82 73.32
C SER A 152 11.16 -22.31 72.97
N TYR A 153 11.82 -21.64 73.91
CA TYR A 153 13.27 -21.36 73.79
C TYR A 153 14.08 -22.62 74.13
N GLU A 154 14.08 -23.60 73.22
CA GLU A 154 15.32 -24.31 72.92
C GLU A 154 15.75 -23.88 71.52
N PRO A 155 16.94 -23.25 71.36
CA PRO A 155 17.47 -22.95 70.05
C PRO A 155 17.88 -24.26 69.40
N LYS A 156 16.96 -24.93 68.71
CA LYS A 156 17.33 -25.94 67.74
C LYS A 156 18.07 -25.21 66.62
N PRO A 157 19.36 -25.51 66.38
CA PRO A 157 20.04 -24.95 65.24
C PRO A 157 19.24 -25.41 64.01
N ALA A 158 18.68 -24.45 63.27
CA ALA A 158 18.07 -24.74 61.99
C ALA A 158 19.16 -25.31 61.08
N THR A 159 19.32 -26.62 61.11
CA THR A 159 20.09 -27.38 60.13
C THR A 159 19.31 -27.36 58.83
N THR A 160 19.25 -26.18 58.20
CA THR A 160 19.21 -26.18 56.75
C THR A 160 20.55 -26.77 56.35
N ARG A 161 20.54 -27.95 55.75
CA ARG A 161 21.67 -28.43 54.96
C ARG A 161 21.89 -27.38 53.88
N LYS A 162 22.64 -26.33 54.19
CA LYS A 162 23.36 -25.57 53.18
C LYS A 162 24.35 -26.57 52.64
N LEU A 163 24.03 -27.15 51.49
CA LEU A 163 25.04 -27.75 50.64
C LEU A 163 26.12 -26.67 50.51
N ARG A 164 27.23 -26.85 51.23
CA ARG A 164 28.40 -25.99 51.09
C ARG A 164 28.80 -26.13 49.64
N ARG A 165 28.69 -25.03 48.88
CA ARG A 165 29.20 -24.99 47.52
C ARG A 165 30.67 -25.40 47.59
N ARG A 166 31.13 -26.25 46.67
CA ARG A 166 32.54 -26.60 46.64
C ARG A 166 33.33 -25.30 46.42
N PRO A 167 34.52 -25.12 47.02
CA PRO A 167 35.31 -23.89 46.88
C PRO A 167 35.56 -23.42 45.43
N ASN A 168 35.37 -24.30 44.44
CA ASN A 168 35.50 -24.03 43.01
C ASN A 168 34.18 -23.98 42.22
N ASP A 169 33.01 -24.00 42.85
CA ASP A 169 31.75 -23.87 42.09
C ASP A 169 31.54 -22.39 41.70
N PRO A 170 31.56 -22.04 40.41
CA PRO A 170 31.38 -20.66 39.97
C PRO A 170 30.04 -20.12 40.48
N THR A 171 30.04 -18.88 40.96
CA THR A 171 28.82 -18.13 41.31
C THR A 171 27.84 -18.19 40.13
N PRO A 172 26.55 -18.53 40.31
CA PRO A 172 25.61 -18.44 39.21
C PRO A 172 25.58 -16.98 38.78
N ALA A 173 26.04 -16.73 37.55
CA ALA A 173 26.06 -15.41 36.96
C ALA A 173 24.64 -14.83 37.01
N PRO A 174 24.48 -13.50 37.16
CA PRO A 174 23.17 -12.87 37.03
C PRO A 174 22.56 -13.37 35.72
N GLU A 175 21.37 -13.94 35.82
CA GLU A 175 20.68 -14.55 34.69
C GLU A 175 20.45 -13.44 33.67
N LYS A 176 21.39 -13.31 32.73
CA LYS A 176 21.25 -12.42 31.60
C LYS A 176 20.04 -12.97 30.86
N ARG A 177 18.86 -12.38 31.09
CA ARG A 177 17.71 -12.52 30.20
C ARG A 177 18.29 -12.39 28.81
N LYS A 178 18.45 -13.50 28.11
CA LYS A 178 18.94 -13.52 26.74
C LYS A 178 17.85 -12.77 25.98
N ARG A 179 18.04 -11.46 25.78
CA ARG A 179 17.23 -10.70 24.83
C ARG A 179 17.33 -11.50 23.53
N GLY A 180 16.18 -11.88 22.98
CA GLY A 180 16.13 -12.54 21.68
C GLY A 180 16.94 -11.72 20.68
N LYS A 181 17.49 -12.38 19.65
CA LYS A 181 18.25 -11.68 18.59
C LYS A 181 17.38 -10.64 17.85
N CYS A 182 16.06 -10.74 17.96
CA CYS A 182 15.06 -9.81 17.43
C CYS A 182 14.09 -9.38 18.57
N HIS A 183 13.48 -8.20 18.42
CA HIS A 183 12.51 -7.68 19.40
C HIS A 183 11.17 -8.44 19.34
N GLY A 184 10.71 -8.82 18.15
CA GLY A 184 9.50 -9.60 17.92
C GLY A 184 9.22 -9.80 16.44
N PHE A 185 8.33 -10.74 16.11
CA PHE A 185 7.83 -10.96 14.75
C PHE A 185 6.38 -10.47 14.66
N ARG A 186 6.00 -9.93 13.50
CA ARG A 186 4.63 -9.47 13.20
C ARG A 186 4.22 -9.98 11.82
N GLN A 187 2.94 -10.25 11.64
CA GLN A 187 2.35 -10.64 10.36
C GLN A 187 1.03 -9.89 10.19
N VAL A 188 0.96 -9.06 9.14
CA VAL A 188 -0.21 -8.21 8.85
C VAL A 188 -1.20 -8.92 7.90
N GLY A 189 -0.76 -10.00 7.25
CA GLY A 189 -1.58 -10.77 6.30
C GLY A 189 -1.63 -10.20 4.88
N SER A 190 -0.88 -9.10 4.62
CA SER A 190 -0.68 -8.54 3.28
C SER A 190 0.80 -8.19 3.10
N ALA A 191 1.41 -8.71 2.05
CA ALA A 191 2.82 -8.46 1.74
C ALA A 191 3.07 -7.01 1.36
N ALA A 192 2.22 -6.43 0.50
CA ALA A 192 2.31 -5.03 0.10
C ALA A 192 2.26 -4.07 1.31
N LEU A 193 1.30 -4.27 2.23
CA LEU A 193 1.21 -3.46 3.44
C LEU A 193 2.43 -3.64 4.35
N SER A 194 2.92 -4.88 4.49
CA SER A 194 4.09 -5.15 5.31
C SER A 194 5.35 -4.46 4.76
N ILE A 195 5.51 -4.38 3.44
CA ILE A 195 6.59 -3.61 2.79
C ILE A 195 6.41 -2.11 3.05
N CYS A 196 5.21 -1.57 2.93
CA CYS A 196 4.93 -0.16 3.24
C CYS A 196 5.20 0.17 4.72
N CYS A 197 4.92 -0.72 5.66
CA CYS A 197 5.27 -0.54 7.07
C CYS A 197 6.79 -0.46 7.28
N VAL A 198 7.59 -1.13 6.44
CA VAL A 198 9.06 -0.97 6.48
C VAL A 198 9.48 0.36 5.87
N ALA A 199 8.81 0.81 4.79
CA ALA A 199 9.06 2.12 4.19
C ALA A 199 8.73 3.29 5.14
N GLU A 200 7.67 3.17 5.93
CA GLU A 200 7.30 4.12 6.98
C GLU A 200 8.27 4.09 8.19
N GLY A 201 8.98 2.99 8.40
CA GLY A 201 9.87 2.77 9.56
C GLY A 201 9.18 2.15 10.78
N SER A 202 7.91 1.77 10.66
CA SER A 202 7.16 1.03 11.68
C SER A 202 7.70 -0.38 11.92
N CYS A 203 8.31 -1.00 10.89
CA CYS A 203 9.01 -2.28 10.97
C CYS A 203 10.43 -2.16 10.41
N GLU A 204 11.39 -2.89 10.96
CA GLU A 204 12.79 -2.79 10.50
C GLU A 204 13.08 -3.66 9.26
N ALA A 205 12.42 -4.82 9.14
CA ALA A 205 12.59 -5.73 8.02
C ALA A 205 11.35 -6.61 7.78
N TYR A 206 11.20 -7.05 6.53
CA TYR A 206 10.17 -7.96 6.05
C TYR A 206 10.82 -9.01 5.15
N PHE A 207 10.41 -10.26 5.26
CA PHE A 207 10.85 -11.31 4.34
C PHE A 207 9.75 -12.34 4.14
N GLU A 208 9.61 -12.81 2.90
CA GLU A 208 8.63 -13.84 2.56
C GLU A 208 9.10 -14.63 1.33
N GLN A 209 8.71 -15.90 1.27
CA GLN A 209 8.98 -16.80 0.15
C GLN A 209 7.64 -17.34 -0.35
N GLY A 210 7.44 -17.35 -1.66
CA GLY A 210 6.20 -17.82 -2.31
C GLY A 210 5.21 -16.72 -2.70
N ILE A 211 5.56 -15.43 -2.54
CA ILE A 211 4.69 -14.32 -2.97
C ILE A 211 4.82 -14.05 -4.47
N HIS A 212 3.76 -13.54 -5.08
CA HIS A 212 3.73 -13.23 -6.50
C HIS A 212 4.29 -11.83 -6.80
N CYS A 213 4.70 -11.62 -8.05
CA CYS A 213 5.33 -10.37 -8.51
C CYS A 213 4.43 -9.14 -8.30
N TRP A 214 3.11 -9.29 -8.40
CA TRP A 214 2.16 -8.20 -8.18
C TRP A 214 2.10 -7.70 -6.73
N ASP A 215 2.35 -8.57 -5.75
CA ASP A 215 2.35 -8.19 -4.33
C ASP A 215 3.64 -7.45 -3.91
N MET A 216 4.73 -7.67 -4.64
CA MET A 216 6.04 -7.07 -4.36
C MET A 216 6.34 -5.82 -5.19
N ALA A 217 5.86 -5.74 -6.44
CA ALA A 217 6.27 -4.68 -7.38
C ALA A 217 5.97 -3.26 -6.84
N GLY A 218 4.74 -3.05 -6.35
CA GLY A 218 4.34 -1.76 -5.80
C GLY A 218 5.07 -1.41 -4.50
N GLY A 219 5.23 -2.38 -3.60
CA GLY A 219 5.94 -2.15 -2.34
C GLY A 219 7.44 -1.88 -2.55
N ALA A 220 8.06 -2.59 -3.49
CA ALA A 220 9.49 -2.49 -3.76
C ALA A 220 9.88 -1.07 -4.21
N ILE A 221 9.11 -0.47 -5.13
CA ILE A 221 9.40 0.89 -5.60
C ILE A 221 9.21 1.95 -4.50
N ILE A 222 8.16 1.80 -3.69
CA ILE A 222 7.90 2.70 -2.55
C ILE A 222 9.06 2.65 -1.56
N LEU A 223 9.52 1.45 -1.22
CA LEU A 223 10.64 1.28 -0.29
C LEU A 223 11.94 1.85 -0.85
N THR A 224 12.24 1.61 -2.13
CA THR A 224 13.47 2.14 -2.74
C THR A 224 13.50 3.66 -2.74
N GLU A 225 12.36 4.31 -3.02
CA GLU A 225 12.24 5.77 -2.94
C GLU A 225 12.31 6.29 -1.50
N ALA A 226 11.82 5.51 -0.53
CA ALA A 226 11.99 5.79 0.90
C ALA A 226 13.44 5.58 1.41
N GLY A 227 14.34 5.08 0.56
CA GLY A 227 15.74 4.83 0.91
C GLY A 227 16.00 3.50 1.61
N GLY A 228 15.03 2.57 1.59
CA GLY A 228 15.21 1.21 2.10
C GLY A 228 15.94 0.30 1.11
N TYR A 229 16.25 -0.91 1.55
CA TYR A 229 17.00 -1.91 0.79
C TYR A 229 16.13 -3.12 0.44
N VAL A 230 16.07 -3.46 -0.85
CA VAL A 230 15.37 -4.63 -1.39
C VAL A 230 16.40 -5.62 -1.94
N CYS A 231 16.28 -6.89 -1.57
CA CYS A 231 17.10 -7.98 -2.11
C CYS A 231 16.32 -9.30 -2.07
N ASP A 232 16.88 -10.36 -2.67
CA ASP A 232 16.34 -11.70 -2.49
C ASP A 232 16.70 -12.24 -1.09
N THR A 233 15.90 -13.17 -0.58
CA THR A 233 16.20 -13.98 0.62
C THR A 233 17.55 -14.69 0.57
N SER A 234 18.09 -14.94 -0.62
CA SER A 234 19.43 -15.51 -0.84
C SER A 234 20.58 -14.49 -0.74
N GLY A 235 20.27 -13.19 -0.69
CA GLY A 235 21.25 -12.09 -0.75
C GLY A 235 21.65 -11.65 -2.17
N GLU A 236 21.07 -12.26 -3.20
CA GLU A 236 21.19 -11.84 -4.59
C GLU A 236 20.42 -10.53 -4.84
N PRO A 237 20.75 -9.78 -5.92
CA PRO A 237 19.98 -8.61 -6.31
C PRO A 237 18.50 -8.96 -6.48
N PHE A 238 17.63 -8.00 -6.17
CA PHE A 238 16.19 -8.17 -6.23
C PHE A 238 15.74 -8.60 -7.63
N ASP A 239 15.14 -9.79 -7.71
CA ASP A 239 14.49 -10.33 -8.90
C ASP A 239 13.00 -10.50 -8.63
N LEU A 240 12.19 -9.79 -9.43
CA LEU A 240 10.73 -9.78 -9.32
C LEU A 240 10.10 -11.16 -9.62
N MET A 241 10.77 -12.00 -10.41
CA MET A 241 10.26 -13.31 -10.82
C MET A 241 10.65 -14.44 -9.87
N SER A 242 11.57 -14.17 -8.92
CA SER A 242 12.09 -15.17 -7.99
C SER A 242 11.07 -15.65 -6.95
N ARG A 243 9.90 -15.00 -6.84
CA ARG A 243 8.85 -15.23 -5.81
C ARG A 243 9.38 -15.15 -4.37
N ARG A 244 10.48 -14.44 -4.17
CA ARG A 244 11.15 -14.31 -2.86
C ARG A 244 11.55 -12.87 -2.68
N ILE A 245 11.35 -12.35 -1.47
CA ILE A 245 11.72 -10.98 -1.16
C ILE A 245 12.27 -10.86 0.26
N LEU A 246 13.29 -10.03 0.40
CA LEU A 246 13.78 -9.51 1.66
C LEU A 246 13.91 -7.98 1.56
N VAL A 247 13.16 -7.31 2.41
CA VAL A 247 13.08 -5.86 2.53
C VAL A 247 13.59 -5.45 3.90
N ALA A 248 14.45 -4.45 3.96
CA ALA A 248 14.96 -3.90 5.21
C ALA A 248 15.09 -2.38 5.13
N SER A 249 15.01 -1.70 6.28
CA SER A 249 15.26 -0.26 6.37
C SER A 249 16.70 0.11 6.03
N THR A 250 17.66 -0.78 6.33
CA THR A 250 19.09 -0.57 6.06
C THR A 250 19.75 -1.81 5.44
N PRO A 251 20.76 -1.63 4.58
CA PRO A 251 21.46 -2.76 3.95
C PRO A 251 22.26 -3.59 4.96
N GLU A 252 22.71 -3.00 6.07
CA GLU A 252 23.41 -3.72 7.14
C GLU A 252 22.47 -4.72 7.86
N LEU A 253 21.20 -4.35 8.02
CA LEU A 253 20.21 -5.21 8.64
C LEU A 253 19.88 -6.39 7.73
N ALA A 254 19.66 -6.13 6.43
CA ALA A 254 19.49 -7.19 5.45
C ALA A 254 20.65 -8.20 5.47
N LYS A 255 21.89 -7.70 5.55
CA LYS A 255 23.12 -8.52 5.67
C LYS A 255 23.15 -9.40 6.93
N LYS A 256 22.52 -8.97 8.02
CA LYS A 256 22.41 -9.77 9.25
C LYS A 256 21.31 -10.83 9.15
N ILE A 257 20.27 -10.60 8.35
CA ILE A 257 19.09 -11.46 8.26
C ILE A 257 19.31 -12.62 7.29
N PHE A 258 19.82 -12.37 6.07
CA PHE A 258 19.97 -13.42 5.04
C PHE A 258 20.71 -14.70 5.52
N PRO A 259 21.81 -14.68 6.31
CA PRO A 259 22.49 -15.91 6.71
C PRO A 259 21.67 -16.78 7.68
N ASN A 260 20.61 -16.22 8.28
CA ASN A 260 19.71 -16.97 9.17
C ASN A 260 18.49 -17.52 8.43
N LEU A 261 18.27 -17.12 7.18
CA LEU A 261 17.15 -17.61 6.36
C LEU A 261 17.59 -18.86 5.61
N LYS A 262 16.75 -19.91 5.67
CA LYS A 262 16.87 -21.04 4.75
C LYS A 262 16.10 -20.69 3.49
N THR A 263 16.78 -20.64 2.36
CA THR A 263 16.12 -20.54 1.06
C THR A 263 15.40 -21.86 0.80
N LEU A 264 14.07 -21.81 0.62
CA LEU A 264 13.35 -22.97 0.10
C LEU A 264 13.75 -23.13 -1.37
N SER A 265 14.41 -24.23 -1.68
CA SER A 265 14.74 -24.62 -3.05
C SER A 265 13.46 -25.03 -3.76
N GLU A 266 13.13 -24.31 -4.84
CA GLU A 266 12.13 -24.66 -5.86
C GLU A 266 10.72 -24.93 -5.30
N ILE A 267 9.93 -23.87 -5.17
CA ILE A 267 8.47 -24.01 -5.22
C ILE A 267 8.15 -24.30 -6.69
N GLU A 268 7.68 -25.50 -6.98
CA GLU A 268 7.32 -25.95 -8.34
C GLU A 268 6.45 -24.90 -9.03
N ARG A 269 6.81 -24.61 -10.28
CA ARG A 269 6.15 -23.62 -11.14
C ARG A 269 4.85 -24.24 -11.67
N ASP A 270 3.79 -24.11 -10.90
CA ASP A 270 2.41 -24.21 -11.40
C ASP A 270 1.95 -22.87 -12.01
#